data_AF-A0A3G2R640-F1
#
_entry.id   AF-A0A3G2R640-F1
#
_cell.length_a   1.000
_cell.length_b   1.000
_cell.length_c   1.000
_cell.angle_alpha   90.00
_cell.angle_beta   90.00
_cell.angle_gamma   90.00
#
_symmetry.space_group_name_H-M   'P 1'
#
loop_
_entity.id
_entity.type
_entity.pdbx_description
1 polymer ?
#
loop_
_entity_poly.entity_id
_entity_poly.type
_entity_poly.pdbx_seq_one_letter_code
_entity_poly.pdbx_strand_id
1 'polypeptide(L)' 'MRKLFLTPKEIAQLTGLSERTIKGYFYNGELHGIKPHNWKILIPVSEFEQFFKIKLPDDCKITGR' A
#
# COMPACT_ATOMS: atom_id res chain seq x y z
N MET A 1 -9.59 -2.41 14.91
CA MET A 1 -8.97 -3.47 14.06
C MET A 1 -7.81 -2.84 13.33
N ARG A 2 -6.60 -3.38 13.46
CA ARG A 2 -5.43 -2.92 12.68
C ARG A 2 -5.62 -3.30 11.22
N LYS A 3 -5.39 -2.36 10.31
CA LYS A 3 -5.40 -2.65 8.88
C LYS A 3 -4.09 -3.33 8.52
N LEU A 4 -4.14 -4.54 7.97
CA LEU A 4 -2.94 -5.34 7.67
C LEU A 4 -2.41 -5.10 6.26
N PHE A 5 -3.26 -4.61 5.35
CA PHE A 5 -2.93 -4.43 3.93
C PHE A 5 -3.43 -3.08 3.41
N LEU A 6 -2.67 -2.51 2.49
CA LEU A 6 -2.98 -1.28 1.77
C LEU A 6 -3.11 -1.59 0.29
N THR A 7 -4.05 -0.91 -0.36
CA THR A 7 -4.14 -0.89 -1.82
C THR A 7 -3.19 0.17 -2.41
N PRO A 8 -2.80 0.05 -3.70
CA PRO A 8 -2.00 1.08 -4.36
C PRO A 8 -2.61 2.48 -4.29
N LYS A 9 -3.95 2.57 -4.30
CA LYS A 9 -4.68 3.84 -4.16
C LYS A 9 -4.44 4.48 -2.79
N GLU A 10 -4.42 3.68 -1.73
CA GLU A 10 -4.21 4.18 -0.37
C GLU A 10 -2.77 4.60 -0.14
N ILE A 11 -1.82 3.81 -0.65
CA ILE A 11 -0.39 4.17 -0.60
C ILE A 11 -0.15 5.47 -1.37
N ALA A 12 -0.78 5.64 -2.53
CA ALA A 12 -0.75 6.89 -3.30
C ALA A 12 -1.23 8.09 -2.46
N GLN A 13 -2.34 7.94 -1.72
CA GLN A 13 -2.85 8.99 -0.82
C GLN A 13 -1.90 9.29 0.34
N LEU A 14 -1.25 8.27 0.90
CA LEU A 14 -0.33 8.43 2.04
C LEU A 14 1.03 9.04 1.64
N THR A 15 1.50 8.73 0.44
CA THR A 15 2.84 9.13 -0.05
C THR A 15 2.83 10.34 -0.97
N GLY A 16 1.64 10.74 -1.45
CA GLY A 16 1.49 11.76 -2.50
C GLY A 16 1.92 11.29 -3.90
N LEU A 17 2.32 10.02 -4.05
CA LEU A 17 2.69 9.44 -5.34
C LEU A 17 1.46 9.05 -6.15
N SER A 18 1.63 8.89 -7.46
CA SER A 18 0.55 8.39 -8.32
C SER A 18 0.31 6.89 -8.11
N GLU A 19 -0.94 6.43 -8.22
CA GLU A 19 -1.27 4.99 -8.16
C GLU A 19 -0.49 4.18 -9.21
N ARG A 20 -0.21 4.79 -10.38
CA ARG A 20 0.61 4.19 -11.44
C ARG A 20 2.03 3.93 -10.98
N THR A 21 2.64 4.86 -10.24
CA THR A 21 3.98 4.72 -9.66
C THR A 21 4.00 3.56 -8.67
N ILE A 22 3.02 3.48 -7.77
CA ILE A 22 2.93 2.39 -6.78
C ILE A 22 2.76 1.03 -7.45
N LYS A 23 1.90 0.95 -8.48
CA LYS A 23 1.77 -0.27 -9.30
C LYS A 23 3.08 -0.62 -10.02
N GLY A 24 3.84 0.38 -10.46
CA GLY A 24 5.17 0.22 -11.05
C GLY A 24 6.10 -0.52 -10.10
N TYR A 25 6.26 -0.03 -8.87
CA TYR A 25 7.09 -0.69 -7.86
C TYR A 25 6.66 -2.15 -7.62
N PHE A 26 5.35 -2.41 -7.57
CA PHE A 26 4.85 -3.77 -7.42
C PHE A 26 5.20 -4.68 -8.61
N TYR A 27 4.93 -4.24 -9.85
CA TYR A 27 5.18 -5.05 -11.04
C TYR A 27 6.67 -5.19 -11.38
N ASN A 28 7.51 -4.27 -10.93
CA ASN A 28 8.96 -4.35 -11.01
C ASN A 28 9.57 -5.26 -9.92
N GLY A 29 8.79 -5.69 -8.93
CA GLY A 29 9.26 -6.48 -7.79
C GLY A 29 9.99 -5.67 -6.72
N GLU A 30 9.94 -4.34 -6.76
CA GLU A 30 10.53 -3.46 -5.75
C GLU A 30 9.67 -3.39 -4.49
N LEU A 31 8.35 -3.50 -4.64
CA LEU A 31 7.38 -3.43 -3.55
C LEU A 31 6.58 -4.72 -3.47
N HIS A 32 6.79 -5.49 -2.40
CA HIS A 32 6.19 -6.81 -2.30
C HIS A 32 4.71 -6.77 -1.88
N GLY A 33 3.93 -7.71 -2.39
CA GLY A 33 2.53 -7.82 -2.03
C GLY A 33 1.87 -9.02 -2.68
N ILE A 34 0.56 -9.12 -2.50
CA ILE A 34 -0.25 -10.17 -3.12
C ILE A 34 -1.27 -9.53 -4.06
N LYS A 35 -1.53 -10.21 -5.18
CA LYS A 35 -2.61 -9.87 -6.08
C LYS A 35 -3.43 -11.14 -6.32
N PRO A 36 -4.46 -11.41 -5.50
CA PRO A 36 -5.35 -12.54 -5.74
C PRO A 36 -6.03 -12.39 -7.10
N HIS A 37 -6.43 -13.50 -7.75
CA HIS A 37 -7.08 -13.46 -9.06
C HIS A 37 -8.28 -12.49 -9.08
N ASN A 38 -8.29 -11.56 -10.03
CA ASN A 38 -9.28 -10.47 -10.16
C ASN A 38 -9.45 -9.54 -8.94
N TRP A 39 -8.56 -9.59 -7.95
CA TRP A 39 -8.59 -8.71 -6.80
C TRP A 39 -7.60 -7.55 -6.93
N LYS A 40 -7.83 -6.52 -6.12
CA LYS A 40 -6.91 -5.39 -5.99
C LYS A 40 -5.56 -5.89 -5.46
N ILE A 41 -4.48 -5.23 -5.86
CA ILE A 41 -3.15 -5.44 -5.27
C ILE A 41 -3.26 -5.08 -3.78
N LEU A 42 -2.74 -5.94 -2.92
CA LEU A 42 -2.69 -5.79 -1.49
C LEU A 42 -1.23 -5.81 -1.04
N ILE A 43 -0.77 -4.71 -0.50
CA ILE A 43 0.59 -4.54 0.00
C ILE A 43 0.54 -4.58 1.53
N PRO A 44 1.27 -5.49 2.19
CA PRO A 44 1.33 -5.52 3.64
C PRO A 44 1.75 -4.15 4.20
N VAL A 45 1.14 -3.73 5.31
CA VAL A 45 1.54 -2.46 5.96
C VAL A 45 3.01 -2.48 6.33
N SER A 46 3.53 -3.60 6.84
CA SER A 46 4.95 -3.74 7.18
C SER A 46 5.89 -3.50 5.99
N GLU A 47 5.51 -3.99 4.82
CA GLU A 47 6.27 -3.79 3.58
C GLU A 47 6.25 -2.32 3.15
N PHE A 48 5.06 -1.70 3.20
CA PHE A 48 4.92 -0.27 2.96
C PHE A 48 5.80 0.57 3.91
N GLU A 49 5.75 0.27 5.21
CA GLU A 49 6.50 1.02 6.23
C GLU A 49 8.02 0.88 6.03
N GLN A 50 8.48 -0.33 5.67
CA GLN A 50 9.88 -0.59 5.37
C GLN A 50 10.34 0.11 4.09
N PHE A 51 9.55 0.03 3.01
CA PHE A 51 9.91 0.60 1.71
C PHE A 51 9.93 2.12 1.73
N PHE A 52 8.88 2.75 2.28
CA PHE A 52 8.75 4.20 2.30
C PHE A 52 9.39 4.86 3.53
N LYS A 53 9.85 4.08 4.52
CA LYS A 53 10.38 4.57 5.80
C LYS A 53 9.39 5.48 6.55
N ILE A 54 8.09 5.22 6.35
CA ILE A 54 6.98 5.92 7.01
C ILE A 54 6.36 4.96 8.00
N LYS A 55 6.14 5.38 9.25
CA LYS A 55 5.32 4.61 10.20
C LYS A 55 3.89 5.10 10.16
N LEU A 56 2.95 4.19 9.94
CA LEU A 56 1.54 4.53 10.06
C LEU A 56 1.15 4.55 11.54
N PRO A 57 0.41 5.58 12.00
CA PRO A 57 -0.12 5.56 13.35
C PRO A 57 -1.07 4.37 13.53
N ASP A 58 -1.06 3.75 14.71
CA ASP A 58 -1.90 2.57 15.04
C ASP A 58 -3.41 2.81 14.77
N ASP A 59 -3.86 4.07 14.78
CA ASP A 59 -5.25 4.48 14.53
C ASP A 59 -5.50 4.97 13.10
N CYS A 60 -4.67 4.63 12.11
CA CYS A 60 -4.86 5.10 10.73
C CYS A 60 -6.13 4.50 10.09
N LYS A 61 -7.28 5.14 10.37
CA LYS A 61 -8.55 4.95 9.67
C LYS A 61 -8.43 5.66 8.32
N ILE A 62 -7.87 4.97 7.33
CA ILE A 62 -7.98 5.44 5.94
C ILE A 62 -9.46 5.33 5.56
N THR A 63 -10.19 6.43 5.75
CA THR A 63 -11.60 6.54 5.37
C THR A 63 -11.66 6.61 3.85
N GLY A 64 -11.78 5.45 3.21
CA GLY A 64 -12.21 5.37 1.82
C GLY A 64 -13.67 5.81 1.76
N ARG A 65 -13.89 7.08 1.43
CA ARG A 65 -15.19 7.59 1.01
C ARG A 65 -15.45 7.24 -0.45
#